data_AF-A0A4Z0H195-F1
#
_entry.id   AF-A0A4Z0H195-F1
#
_cell.length_a   1.000
_cell.length_b   1.000
_cell.length_c   1.000
_cell.angle_alpha   90.00
_cell.angle_beta   90.00
_cell.angle_gamma   90.00
#
_symmetry.space_group_name_H-M   'P 1'
#
loop_
_entity.id
_entity.type
_entity.pdbx_description
1 polymer ?
#
loop_
_entity_poly.entity_id
_entity_poly.type
_entity_poly.pdbx_seq_one_letter_code
_entity_poly.pdbx_strand_id
1 'polypeptide(L)'
;MKGKLFHILNIIVLILMSAVCLLAWFGNAMSQVTYTSINFAIMTTYVWWGAFYWIQFSRKETAWRVIWFVISIGVVFYWMSGGGATFYNAFLK
;
A
#
# COMPACT_ATOMS: atom_id res chain seq x y z
N MET A 1 3.34 -17.93 15.08
CA MET A 1 3.30 -16.58 15.72
C MET A 1 1.94 -16.34 16.36
N LYS A 2 1.87 -15.68 17.53
CA LYS A 2 0.58 -15.22 18.07
C LYS A 2 -0.04 -14.23 17.07
N GLY A 3 -1.32 -14.41 16.70
CA GLY A 3 -1.99 -13.54 15.73
C GLY A 3 -1.92 -12.04 16.06
N LYS A 4 -1.83 -11.72 17.37
CA LYS A 4 -1.61 -10.36 17.88
C LYS A 4 -0.31 -9.73 17.38
N LEU A 5 0.79 -10.48 17.36
CA LEU A 5 2.10 -9.95 16.95
C LEU A 5 2.12 -9.63 15.46
N PHE A 6 1.48 -10.47 14.65
CA PHE A 6 1.33 -10.22 13.21
C PHE A 6 0.39 -9.05 12.89
N HIS A 7 -0.64 -8.85 13.71
CA HIS A 7 -1.49 -7.66 13.62
C HIS A 7 -0.72 -6.37 13.93
N ILE A 8 0.10 -6.39 14.99
CA ILE A 8 0.96 -5.26 15.36
C ILE A 8 1.93 -4.93 14.21
N LEU A 9 2.57 -5.95 13.61
CA LEU A 9 3.45 -5.73 12.45
C LEU A 9 2.72 -5.06 11.28
N ASN A 10 1.49 -5.47 11.00
CA ASN A 10 0.67 -4.83 9.97
C ASN A 10 0.32 -3.38 10.31
N ILE A 11 0.02 -3.08 11.58
CA ILE A 11 -0.22 -1.70 12.01
C ILE A 11 1.04 -0.85 11.84
N ILE A 12 2.21 -1.36 12.22
CA ILE A 12 3.48 -0.64 12.06
C ILE A 12 3.71 -0.31 10.58
N VAL A 13 3.53 -1.27 9.67
CA VAL A 13 3.69 -1.01 8.23
C VAL A 13 2.64 -0.01 7.73
N LEU A 14 1.40 -0.10 8.20
CA LEU A 14 0.36 0.87 7.84
C LEU A 14 0.75 2.30 8.26
N ILE A 15 1.32 2.48 9.45
CA ILE A 15 1.78 3.80 9.93
C ILE A 15 2.91 4.33 9.04
N LEU A 16 3.91 3.50 8.74
CA LEU A 16 5.02 3.87 7.85
C LEU A 16 4.52 4.22 6.45
N MET A 17 3.62 3.41 5.89
CA MET A 17 3.01 3.63 4.59
C MET A 17 2.19 4.92 4.57
N SER A 18 1.47 5.24 5.66
CA SER A 18 0.70 6.47 5.79
C SER A 18 1.60 7.70 5.76
N ALA A 19 2.76 7.66 6.42
CA ALA A 19 3.75 8.74 6.35
C ALA A 19 4.27 8.94 4.91
N VAL A 20 4.61 7.87 4.20
CA VAL A 20 5.05 7.94 2.80
C VAL A 20 3.93 8.50 1.89
N CYS A 21 2.70 8.05 2.08
CA CYS A 21 1.55 8.54 1.32
C CYS A 21 1.28 10.03 1.58
N LEU A 22 1.41 10.49 2.84
CA LEU A 22 1.28 11.90 3.19
C LEU A 22 2.38 12.75 2.54
N LEU A 23 3.63 12.26 2.52
CA LEU A 23 4.73 12.95 1.83
C LEU A 23 4.50 13.02 0.32
N ALA A 24 4.03 11.93 -0.30
CA ALA A 24 3.69 11.92 -1.72
C ALA A 24 2.54 12.89 -2.03
N TRP A 25 1.53 12.93 -1.16
CA TRP A 25 0.41 13.86 -1.31
C TRP A 25 0.84 15.31 -1.15
N PHE A 26 1.67 15.60 -0.14
CA PHE A 26 2.27 16.91 0.08
C PHE A 26 3.10 17.36 -1.14
N GLY A 27 3.94 16.47 -1.68
CA GLY A 27 4.70 16.74 -2.91
C GLY A 27 3.80 17.06 -4.10
N ASN A 28 2.68 16.33 -4.26
CA ASN A 28 1.70 16.61 -5.31
C ASN A 28 1.01 17.97 -5.12
N ALA A 29 0.65 18.32 -3.89
CA ALA A 29 0.02 19.59 -3.55
C ALA A 29 0.97 20.80 -3.73
N MET A 30 2.27 20.61 -3.48
CA MET A 30 3.30 21.64 -3.67
C MET A 30 3.75 21.79 -5.12
N SER A 31 3.42 20.83 -6.00
CA SER A 31 3.74 20.92 -7.41
C SER A 31 2.87 21.95 -8.13
N GLN A 32 3.40 22.62 -9.16
CA GLN A 32 2.65 23.62 -9.94
C GLN A 32 1.40 23.04 -10.62
N VAL A 33 1.31 21.71 -10.75
CA VAL A 33 0.20 21.01 -11.39
C VAL A 33 -0.15 19.78 -10.56
N THR A 34 -1.37 19.71 -10.03
CA THR A 34 -1.83 18.51 -9.33
C THR A 34 -2.06 17.36 -10.31
N TYR A 35 -1.41 16.22 -10.07
CA TYR A 35 -1.58 15.03 -10.88
C TYR A 35 -2.63 14.09 -10.25
N THR A 36 -3.75 13.88 -10.94
CA THR A 36 -4.81 12.94 -10.52
C THR A 36 -4.29 11.51 -10.40
N SER A 37 -3.31 11.13 -11.23
CA SER A 37 -2.65 9.82 -11.19
C SER A 37 -1.93 9.54 -9.87
N ILE A 38 -1.34 10.56 -9.25
CA ILE A 38 -0.68 10.45 -7.94
C ILE A 38 -1.74 10.29 -6.84
N ASN A 39 -2.81 11.08 -6.89
CA ASN A 39 -3.92 10.94 -5.92
C ASN A 39 -4.57 9.55 -6.01
N PHE A 40 -4.77 9.04 -7.23
CA PHE A 40 -5.26 7.69 -7.46
C PHE A 40 -4.31 6.63 -6.86
N ALA A 41 -3.01 6.73 -7.12
CA ALA A 41 -2.01 5.80 -6.58
C ALA A 41 -2.05 5.78 -5.04
N ILE A 42 -2.12 6.96 -4.39
CA ILE A 42 -2.19 7.08 -2.92
C ILE A 42 -3.47 6.43 -2.37
N MET A 43 -4.64 6.75 -2.92
CA MET A 43 -5.90 6.19 -2.42
C MET A 43 -5.96 4.67 -2.57
N THR A 44 -5.53 4.16 -3.73
CA THR A 44 -5.54 2.72 -4.02
C THR A 44 -4.50 1.93 -3.22
N THR A 45 -3.41 2.56 -2.75
CA THR A 45 -2.45 1.93 -1.83
C THR A 45 -3.12 1.44 -0.54
N TYR A 46 -4.04 2.23 0.04
CA TYR A 46 -4.78 1.79 1.24
C TYR A 46 -5.75 0.65 0.94
N VAL A 47 -6.34 0.64 -0.26
CA VAL A 47 -7.21 -0.46 -0.72
C VAL A 47 -6.40 -1.74 -0.87
N TRP A 48 -5.25 -1.68 -1.53
CA TRP A 48 -4.34 -2.81 -1.66
C TRP A 48 -3.88 -3.33 -0.31
N TRP A 49 -3.51 -2.44 0.61
CA TRP A 49 -3.12 -2.82 1.96
C TRP A 49 -4.23 -3.54 2.71
N GLY A 50 -5.46 -3.02 2.67
CA GLY A 50 -6.64 -3.65 3.27
C GLY A 50 -6.93 -5.04 2.68
N ALA A 51 -6.81 -5.18 1.36
CA ALA A 51 -6.98 -6.47 0.68
C ALA A 51 -5.91 -7.48 1.10
N PHE A 52 -4.63 -7.09 1.15
CA PHE A 52 -3.56 -7.98 1.60
C PHE A 52 -3.71 -8.34 3.08
N TYR A 53 -4.08 -7.39 3.92
CA TYR A 53 -4.36 -7.64 5.32
C TYR A 53 -5.47 -8.71 5.47
N TRP A 54 -6.56 -8.59 4.73
CA TRP A 54 -7.61 -9.61 4.71
C TRP A 54 -7.09 -10.99 4.28
N ILE A 55 -6.33 -11.04 3.18
CA ILE A 55 -5.77 -12.29 2.66
C ILE A 55 -4.84 -12.95 3.69
N GLN A 56 -3.96 -12.17 4.35
CA GLN A 56 -3.07 -12.71 5.38
C GLN A 56 -3.85 -13.33 6.54
N PHE A 57 -4.97 -12.74 6.95
CA PHE A 57 -5.79 -13.22 8.06
C PHE A 57 -6.78 -14.34 7.68
N SER A 58 -6.99 -14.60 6.38
CA SER A 58 -7.86 -15.69 5.90
C SER A 58 -7.41 -17.09 6.35
N ARG A 59 -6.11 -17.28 6.64
CA ARG A 59 -5.58 -18.53 7.19
C ARG A 59 -4.82 -18.32 8.49
N LYS A 60 -4.84 -19.35 9.34
CA LYS A 60 -4.12 -19.37 10.63
C LYS A 60 -2.65 -19.78 10.50
N GLU A 61 -2.28 -20.36 9.36
CA GLU A 61 -0.91 -20.81 9.06
C GLU A 61 0.08 -19.63 9.11
N THR A 62 1.18 -19.81 9.85
CA THR A 62 2.19 -18.74 9.98
C THR A 62 2.91 -18.52 8.64
N ALA A 63 3.20 -19.58 7.88
CA ALA A 63 3.81 -19.49 6.56
C ALA A 63 2.95 -18.66 5.59
N TRP A 64 1.64 -18.93 5.53
CA TRP A 64 0.70 -18.15 4.72
C TRP A 64 0.75 -16.66 5.03
N ARG A 65 0.67 -16.30 6.31
CA ARG A 65 0.73 -14.91 6.78
C ARG A 65 2.02 -14.21 6.35
N VAL A 66 3.16 -14.86 6.55
CA VAL A 66 4.48 -14.30 6.21
C VAL A 66 4.63 -14.15 4.70
N ILE A 67 4.25 -15.14 3.90
CA ILE A 67 4.32 -15.08 2.44
C ILE A 67 3.49 -13.90 1.92
N TRP A 68 2.23 -13.79 2.35
CA TRP A 68 1.36 -12.69 1.91
C TRP A 68 1.77 -11.32 2.45
N PHE A 69 2.46 -11.27 3.59
CA PHE A 69 3.07 -10.05 4.09
C PHE A 69 4.20 -9.57 3.19
N VAL A 70 5.10 -10.47 2.79
CA VAL A 70 6.20 -10.14 1.87
C VAL A 70 5.65 -9.72 0.50
N ILE A 71 4.68 -10.46 -0.03
CA ILE A 71 3.99 -10.09 -1.28
C ILE A 71 3.36 -8.70 -1.16
N SER A 72 2.67 -8.39 -0.06
CA SER A 72 2.03 -7.09 0.13
C SER A 72 3.03 -5.94 0.13
N ILE A 73 4.20 -6.12 0.75
CA ILE A 73 5.25 -5.10 0.76
C ILE A 73 5.77 -4.89 -0.66
N GLY A 74 6.06 -5.96 -1.40
CA GLY A 74 6.54 -5.86 -2.78
C GLY A 74 5.56 -5.15 -3.72
N VAL A 75 4.28 -5.51 -3.63
CA VAL A 75 3.22 -4.92 -4.48
C VAL A 75 3.00 -3.45 -4.12
N VAL A 76 2.87 -3.11 -2.84
CA VAL A 76 2.67 -1.72 -2.40
C VAL A 76 3.87 -0.85 -2.73
N PHE A 77 5.09 -1.39 -2.56
CA PHE A 77 6.31 -0.68 -2.91
C PHE A 77 6.34 -0.34 -4.41
N TYR A 78 6.14 -1.34 -5.28
CA TYR A 78 6.04 -1.12 -6.73
C TYR A 78 4.96 -0.11 -7.10
N TRP A 79 3.78 -0.23 -6.47
CA TRP A 79 2.64 0.65 -6.74
C TRP A 79 2.96 2.11 -6.43
N MET A 80 3.59 2.36 -5.27
CA MET A 80 4.00 3.69 -4.83
C MET A 80 5.21 4.26 -5.58
N SER A 81 6.10 3.41 -6.11
CA SER A 81 7.25 3.84 -6.94
C SER A 81 6.88 4.32 -8.35
N GLY A 82 5.59 4.37 -8.69
CA GLY A 82 5.11 4.88 -9.99
C GLY A 82 4.24 3.88 -10.75
N GLY A 83 4.10 2.64 -10.28
CA GLY A 83 3.22 1.64 -10.88
C GLY A 83 1.76 2.11 -10.92
N GLY A 84 1.24 2.66 -9.82
CA GLY A 84 -0.13 3.15 -9.75
C GLY A 84 -0.40 4.36 -10.66
N ALA A 85 0.56 5.29 -10.75
CA ALA A 85 0.45 6.45 -11.62
C ALA A 85 0.52 6.06 -13.11
N THR A 86 1.39 5.10 -13.45
CA THR A 86 1.50 4.55 -14.81
C THR A 86 0.22 3.82 -15.21
N PHE A 87 -0.32 2.99 -14.32
CA PHE A 87 -1.59 2.31 -14.54
C PHE A 87 -2.72 3.31 -14.82
N TYR A 88 -2.85 4.36 -14.01
CA TYR A 88 -3.84 5.40 -14.23
C TYR A 88 -3.69 6.05 -15.61
N ASN A 89 -2.46 6.46 -15.96
CA ASN A 89 -2.21 7.13 -17.23
C ASN A 89 -2.41 6.23 -18.45
N ALA A 90 -2.21 4.92 -18.33
CA ALA A 90 -2.35 3.97 -19.44
C ALA A 90 -3.78 3.49 -19.65
N PHE A 91 -4.58 3.39 -18.59
CA PHE A 91 -5.87 2.70 -18.63
C PHE A 91 -7.07 3.54 -18.16
N LEU A 92 -6.85 4.62 -17.39
CA LEU A 92 -7.92 5.40 -16.75
C LEU A 92 -7.93 6.89 -17.13
N LYS A 93 -6.92 7.34 -17.86
CA LYS A 93 -6.78 8.70 -18.39
C LYS A 93 -7.09 8.69 -19.89
#